data_AF-A0A6N7HYZ3-F1
#
_entry.id   AF-A0A6N7HYZ3-F1
#
_cell.length_a   1.000
_cell.length_b   1.000
_cell.length_c   1.000
_cell.angle_alpha   90.00
_cell.angle_beta   90.00
_cell.angle_gamma   90.00
#
_symmetry.space_group_name_H-M   'P 1'
#
loop_
_entity.id
_entity.type
_entity.pdbx_description
1 polymer ?
#
loop_
_entity_poly.entity_id
_entity_poly.type
_entity_poly.pdbx_seq_one_letter_code
_entity_poly.pdbx_strand_id
1 'polypeptide(L)' 'RAGLPDGWEIGDKTGSGDYGTTNDVGVAWTTRGTPIVLAVLSTKHERDAASDDALITETARSLAGTIAPGE' A
#
# COMPACT_ATOMS: atom_id res chain seq x y z
N ARG A 1 7.74 -1.04 3.66
CA ARG A 1 7.59 -2.50 3.88
C ARG A 1 7.45 -3.31 2.59
N ALA A 2 6.54 -3.04 1.66
CA ALA A 2 6.77 -3.35 0.24
C ALA A 2 6.32 -2.10 -0.53
N GLY A 3 7.09 -1.68 -1.53
CA GLY A 3 6.76 -0.48 -2.32
C GLY A 3 7.16 0.86 -1.70
N LEU A 4 7.13 1.02 -0.37
CA LEU A 4 7.58 2.25 0.30
C LEU A 4 9.12 2.39 0.30
N PRO A 5 9.67 3.63 0.30
CA PRO A 5 11.10 3.90 0.39
C PRO A 5 11.75 3.29 1.64
N ASP A 6 13.04 3.02 1.54
CA ASP A 6 13.83 2.52 2.66
C ASP A 6 13.90 3.56 3.79
N GLY A 7 13.88 3.08 5.03
CA GLY A 7 13.91 3.94 6.22
C GLY A 7 12.56 4.54 6.63
N TRP A 8 11.52 4.39 5.82
CA TRP A 8 10.16 4.72 6.26
C TRP A 8 9.65 3.70 7.27
N GLU A 9 9.05 4.19 8.35
CA GLU A 9 8.30 3.37 9.31
C GLU A 9 6.83 3.29 8.88
N ILE A 10 6.16 2.19 9.21
CA ILE A 10 4.73 2.03 8.90
C ILE A 10 4.03 1.15 9.94
N GLY A 11 2.83 1.59 10.33
CA GLY A 11 1.83 0.75 10.98
C GLY A 11 0.64 0.57 10.04
N ASP A 12 0.44 -0.64 9.55
CA ASP A 12 -0.59 -0.98 8.55
C ASP A 12 -1.49 -2.15 8.98
N LYS A 13 -2.59 -2.29 8.25
CA LYS A 13 -3.46 -3.46 8.32
C LYS A 13 -3.89 -3.88 6.92
N THR A 14 -3.52 -5.12 6.60
CA THR A 14 -3.96 -5.81 5.39
C THR A 14 -5.40 -6.32 5.49
N GLY A 15 -6.08 -6.48 4.36
CA GLY A 15 -7.38 -7.14 4.26
C GLY A 15 -7.48 -7.94 2.98
N SER A 16 -8.01 -9.16 3.09
CA SER A 16 -8.21 -10.05 1.94
C SER A 16 -9.60 -10.64 1.94
N GLY A 17 -10.10 -11.04 0.77
CA GLY A 17 -11.40 -11.71 0.65
C GLY A 17 -11.64 -12.27 -0.75
N ASP A 18 -12.87 -12.76 -0.97
CA ASP A 18 -13.36 -13.16 -2.29
C ASP A 18 -13.17 -12.03 -3.32
N TYR A 19 -13.30 -12.37 -4.59
CA TYR A 19 -13.11 -11.45 -5.70
C TYR A 19 -11.68 -10.91 -5.82
N GLY A 20 -10.69 -11.70 -5.39
CA GLY A 20 -9.29 -11.27 -5.34
C GLY A 20 -9.08 -9.99 -4.52
N THR A 21 -9.98 -9.71 -3.57
CA THR A 21 -9.94 -8.48 -2.78
C THR A 21 -8.64 -8.44 -2.00
N THR A 22 -7.88 -7.38 -2.22
CA THR A 22 -6.56 -7.18 -1.59
C THR A 22 -6.48 -5.72 -1.20
N ASN A 23 -6.43 -5.45 0.11
CA ASN A 23 -6.46 -4.11 0.68
C ASN A 23 -5.28 -3.94 1.63
N ASP A 24 -4.80 -2.71 1.73
CA ASP A 24 -3.85 -2.30 2.75
C ASP A 24 -4.07 -0.84 3.14
N VAL A 25 -4.15 -0.57 4.44
CA VAL A 25 -4.41 0.76 5.00
C VAL A 25 -3.50 0.98 6.21
N GLY A 26 -2.82 2.12 6.25
CA GLY A 26 -1.87 2.40 7.31
C GLY A 26 -1.44 3.85 7.42
N VAL A 27 -0.67 4.11 8.47
CA VAL A 27 0.07 5.36 8.66
C VAL A 27 1.55 5.05 8.46
N ALA A 28 2.17 5.75 7.52
CA ALA A 28 3.60 5.71 7.28
C ALA A 28 4.27 6.98 7.80
N TRP A 29 5.52 6.88 8.23
CA TRP A 29 6.35 8.01 8.63
C TRP A 29 7.58 8.07 7.72
N THR A 30 7.82 9.23 7.11
CA THR A 30 9.00 9.45 6.26
C THR A 30 10.29 9.46 7.09
N THR A 31 11.46 9.53 6.45
CA THR A 31 12.75 9.58 7.18
C THR A 31 12.89 10.85 8.04
N ARG A 32 12.15 11.91 7.69
CA ARG A 32 12.02 13.15 8.47
C ARG A 32 10.91 13.10 9.53
N GLY A 33 10.23 11.95 9.67
CA GLY A 33 9.15 11.76 10.63
C GLY A 33 7.79 12.34 10.21
N THR A 34 7.61 12.72 8.95
CA THR A 34 6.32 13.25 8.47
C THR A 34 5.29 12.12 8.40
N PRO A 35 4.14 12.19 9.11
CA PRO A 35 3.12 11.15 9.04
C PRO A 35 2.28 11.29 7.76
N ILE A 36 2.01 10.16 7.12
CA ILE A 36 1.24 10.04 5.87
C ILE A 36 0.24 8.89 6.03
N VAL A 37 -1.04 9.16 5.77
CA VAL A 37 -2.07 8.11 5.70
C VAL A 37 -2.17 7.59 4.27
N LEU A 38 -2.07 6.27 4.11
CA LEU A 38 -2.19 5.59 2.82
C LEU A 38 -3.30 4.55 2.88
N ALA A 39 -4.10 4.46 1.82
CA ALA A 39 -5.15 3.46 1.67
C ALA A 39 -5.19 2.98 0.22
N VAL A 40 -4.92 1.69 0.01
CA VAL A 40 -5.07 1.02 -1.29
C VAL A 40 -6.10 -0.08 -1.14
N LEU A 41 -7.18 0.01 -1.91
CA LEU A 41 -8.25 -0.98 -1.91
C LEU A 41 -8.42 -1.50 -3.33
N SER A 42 -8.45 -2.82 -3.48
CA SER A 42 -8.60 -3.46 -4.78
C SER A 42 -9.57 -4.63 -4.72
N THR A 43 -10.28 -4.85 -5.83
CA THR A 43 -11.18 -5.98 -6.04
C THR A 43 -11.24 -6.32 -7.53
N LYS A 44 -11.62 -7.54 -7.87
CA LYS A 44 -11.76 -8.07 -9.23
C LYS A 44 -13.21 -8.48 -9.49
N HIS A 45 -13.54 -8.85 -10.72
CA HIS A 45 -14.92 -9.17 -11.09
C HIS A 45 -15.32 -10.64 -10.80
N GLU A 46 -14.36 -11.56 -10.84
CA GLU A 46 -14.61 -13.00 -10.66
C GLU A 46 -14.46 -13.37 -9.18
N ARG A 47 -15.42 -14.12 -8.62
CA ARG A 47 -15.42 -14.50 -7.19
C ARG A 47 -14.14 -15.23 -6.77
N ASP A 48 -13.65 -16.14 -7.59
CA ASP A 48 -12.48 -16.97 -7.29
C ASP A 48 -11.18 -16.38 -7.87
N ALA A 49 -11.18 -15.10 -8.25
CA ALA A 49 -9.98 -14.44 -8.74
C ALA A 49 -8.88 -14.45 -7.67
N ALA A 50 -7.64 -14.70 -8.11
CA ALA A 50 -6.47 -14.62 -7.24
C ALA A 50 -6.22 -13.19 -6.75
N SER A 51 -5.64 -13.05 -5.55
CA SER A 51 -5.13 -11.77 -5.04
C SER A 51 -4.00 -11.21 -5.93
N ASP A 52 -3.72 -9.93 -5.76
CA ASP A 52 -2.66 -9.24 -6.50
C ASP A 52 -1.84 -8.35 -5.56
N ASP A 53 -0.92 -8.96 -4.82
CA ASP A 53 -0.06 -8.25 -3.86
C ASP A 53 0.92 -7.30 -4.57
N ALA A 54 1.24 -7.58 -5.84
CA ALA A 54 2.08 -6.72 -6.67
C ALA A 54 1.37 -5.40 -6.97
N LEU A 55 0.07 -5.43 -7.28
CA LEU A 55 -0.74 -4.22 -7.47
C LEU A 55 -0.71 -3.31 -6.24
N ILE A 56 -0.81 -3.86 -5.03
CA ILE A 56 -0.72 -3.09 -3.78
C ILE A 56 0.68 -2.47 -3.65
N THR A 57 1.72 -3.27 -3.88
CA THR A 57 3.13 -2.85 -3.77
C THR A 57 3.47 -1.72 -4.75
N GLU A 58 3.08 -1.85 -6.02
CA GLU A 58 3.36 -0.86 -7.05
C GLU A 58 2.56 0.43 -6.86
N THR A 59 1.32 0.31 -6.37
CA THR A 59 0.50 1.48 -6.02
C THR A 59 1.12 2.23 -4.85
N ALA A 60 1.53 1.54 -3.79
CA ALA A 60 2.21 2.15 -2.65
C ALA A 60 3.51 2.87 -3.06
N ARG A 61 4.30 2.28 -3.97
CA ARG A 61 5.51 2.90 -4.53
C ARG A 61 5.19 4.19 -5.29
N SER A 62 4.17 4.14 -6.15
CA SER A 62 3.75 5.30 -6.95
C SER A 62 3.24 6.43 -6.06
N LEU A 63 2.47 6.10 -5.01
CA LEU A 63 2.00 7.07 -4.04
C LEU A 63 3.17 7.72 -3.29
N ALA A 64 4.08 6.92 -2.71
CA ALA A 64 5.21 7.43 -1.94
C ALA A 64 6.10 8.39 -2.75
N GLY A 65 6.45 8.01 -3.98
CA GLY A 65 7.25 8.87 -4.87
C GLY A 65 6.54 10.17 -5.28
N THR A 66 5.21 10.19 -5.26
CA THR A 66 4.40 11.37 -5.63
C THR A 66 4.23 12.34 -4.46
N ILE A 67 3.93 11.81 -3.28
CA ILE A 67 3.54 12.64 -2.11
C ILE A 67 4.72 13.08 -1.27
N ALA A 68 5.85 12.40 -1.36
CA ALA A 68 7.07 12.69 -0.62
C ALA A 68 8.28 12.62 -1.56
N PRO A 69 8.35 13.49 -2.58
CA PRO A 69 9.45 13.48 -3.53
C PRO A 69 10.79 13.79 -2.84
N GLY A 70 11.81 12.99 -3.14
CA GLY A 70 13.16 13.15 -2.57
C GLY A 70 13.35 12.53 -1.18
N GLU A 71 12.37 11.76 -0.70
CA GLU A 71 12.51 10.81 0.42
C GLU A 71 12.80 9.39 -0.07
#